data_AF-A0AAE1TGT1-F1
#
_entry.id   AF-A0AAE1TGT1-F1
#
_cell.length_a   1.000
_cell.length_b   1.000
_cell.length_c   1.000
_cell.angle_alpha   90.00
_cell.angle_beta   90.00
_cell.angle_gamma   90.00
#
_symmetry.space_group_name_H-M   'P 1'
#
loop_
_entity.id
_entity.type
_entity.pdbx_description
1 polymer ?
#
loop_
_entity_poly.entity_id
_entity_poly.type
_entity_poly.pdbx_seq_one_letter_code
_entity_poly.pdbx_strand_id
1 'polypeptide(L)'
;MAKQYSPRAVEKSWYEWWEKTGFFVADANSSKPPFVIVLPPPNVTGALHIGHALTAAIEDTIIRWRRMSGYNALWVPGMDHAGIATQVVVEKKIMRERHLTRHDLGREKFISEVWEWKNKYGGTILQQLRRLGASLDWSRESFTMDERRSKAVTEAFVRLYKQGLIYRDLRLVNWDSVLLTAISDIEVDYIDIKERTLLKVPGCNEPVEFGVLKKFAYPLEGNLGEIVVATTRIETMLGDTAIAIHPEDERCRQFHGKFAIHPFNALW
;
A
#
# COMPACT_ATOMS: atom_id res chain seq x y z
N MET A 1 -6.30 -51.04 -7.17
CA MET A 1 -6.40 -49.64 -6.69
C MET A 1 -6.31 -49.64 -5.17
N ALA A 2 -5.75 -48.59 -4.57
CA ALA A 2 -5.76 -48.43 -3.11
C ALA A 2 -7.21 -48.29 -2.60
N LYS A 3 -7.47 -48.69 -1.34
CA LYS A 3 -8.81 -48.60 -0.73
C LYS A 3 -9.30 -47.16 -0.53
N GLN A 4 -8.38 -46.20 -0.43
CA GLN A 4 -8.68 -44.78 -0.24
C GLN A 4 -7.84 -43.93 -1.19
N TYR A 5 -8.42 -42.84 -1.67
CA TYR A 5 -7.69 -41.83 -2.45
C TYR A 5 -6.65 -41.14 -1.56
N SER A 6 -5.42 -41.05 -2.04
CA SER A 6 -4.32 -40.34 -1.38
C SER A 6 -3.89 -39.16 -2.24
N PRO A 7 -4.36 -37.93 -1.98
CA PRO A 7 -4.01 -36.76 -2.77
C PRO A 7 -2.49 -36.55 -2.83
N ARG A 8 -1.80 -36.74 -1.70
CA ARG A 8 -0.34 -36.61 -1.63
C ARG A 8 0.39 -37.56 -2.57
N ALA A 9 -0.09 -38.80 -2.74
CA ALA A 9 0.54 -39.76 -3.64
C ALA A 9 0.31 -39.41 -5.10
N VAL A 10 -0.86 -38.85 -5.42
CA VAL A 10 -1.24 -38.48 -6.79
C VAL A 10 -0.60 -37.16 -7.19
N GLU A 11 -0.81 -36.09 -6.45
CA GLU A 11 -0.35 -34.72 -6.77
C GLU A 11 1.17 -34.58 -6.86
N LYS A 12 1.94 -35.39 -6.12
CA LYS A 12 3.40 -35.23 -5.96
C LYS A 12 4.15 -35.21 -7.29
N SER A 13 3.71 -36.01 -8.28
CA SER A 13 4.38 -36.13 -9.58
C SER A 13 3.72 -35.30 -10.69
N TRP A 14 2.42 -35.00 -10.58
CA TRP A 14 1.67 -34.33 -11.65
C TRP A 14 2.22 -32.96 -12.00
N TYR A 15 2.55 -32.16 -11.00
CA TYR A 15 2.95 -30.79 -11.25
C TYR A 15 4.29 -30.70 -11.97
N GLU A 16 5.28 -31.48 -11.51
CA GLU A 16 6.58 -31.56 -12.15
C GLU A 16 6.46 -32.05 -13.60
N TRP A 17 5.56 -33.00 -13.86
CA TRP A 17 5.27 -33.46 -15.22
C TRP A 17 4.62 -32.37 -16.10
N TRP A 18 3.63 -31.63 -15.58
CA TRP A 18 3.00 -30.53 -16.32
C TRP A 18 3.99 -29.44 -16.69
N GLU A 19 4.86 -29.04 -15.75
CA GLU A 19 5.87 -28.00 -15.97
C GLU A 19 6.92 -28.46 -16.98
N LYS A 20 7.45 -29.69 -16.86
CA LYS A 20 8.43 -30.26 -17.80
C LYS A 20 7.89 -30.40 -19.23
N THR A 21 6.59 -30.66 -19.38
CA THR A 21 5.97 -30.86 -20.69
C THR A 21 5.56 -29.54 -21.36
N GLY A 22 5.60 -28.42 -20.63
CA GLY A 22 5.30 -27.09 -21.18
C GLY A 22 3.81 -26.86 -21.48
N PHE A 23 2.89 -27.64 -20.91
CA PHE A 23 1.45 -27.56 -21.20
C PHE A 23 0.79 -26.22 -20.85
N PHE A 24 1.44 -25.42 -20.00
CA PHE A 24 0.93 -24.13 -19.57
C PHE A 24 1.36 -22.97 -20.48
N VAL A 25 2.33 -23.20 -21.37
CA VAL A 25 2.90 -22.17 -22.23
C VAL A 25 1.91 -21.81 -23.33
N ALA A 26 1.62 -20.51 -23.46
CA ALA A 26 0.82 -20.00 -24.56
C ALA A 26 1.72 -19.65 -25.76
N ASP A 27 1.34 -20.13 -26.94
CA ASP A 27 2.07 -19.91 -28.19
C ASP A 27 1.63 -18.58 -28.83
N ALA A 28 2.55 -17.62 -28.95
CA ALA A 28 2.27 -16.32 -29.56
C ALA A 28 1.90 -16.40 -31.05
N ASN A 29 2.26 -17.48 -31.74
CA ASN A 29 1.97 -17.70 -33.15
C ASN A 29 0.70 -18.55 -33.37
N SER A 30 -0.02 -18.91 -32.30
CA SER A 30 -1.21 -19.74 -32.41
C SER A 30 -2.32 -19.02 -33.17
N SER A 31 -2.99 -19.72 -34.09
CA SER A 31 -4.21 -19.26 -34.77
C SER A 31 -5.47 -19.37 -33.90
N LYS A 32 -5.37 -20.01 -32.73
CA LYS A 32 -6.48 -20.14 -31.78
C LYS A 32 -6.83 -18.78 -31.18
N PRO A 33 -8.11 -18.55 -30.80
CA PRO A 33 -8.50 -17.31 -30.13
C PRO A 33 -7.73 -17.16 -28.80
N PRO A 34 -7.14 -15.99 -28.51
CA PRO A 34 -6.41 -15.77 -27.27
C PRO A 34 -7.37 -15.63 -26.08
N PHE A 35 -6.95 -16.11 -24.92
CA PHE A 35 -7.61 -15.83 -23.65
C PHE A 35 -6.53 -15.56 -22.60
N VAL A 36 -6.52 -14.37 -22.01
CA VAL A 36 -5.42 -13.94 -21.14
C VAL A 36 -5.95 -13.53 -19.77
N ILE A 37 -5.35 -14.06 -18.72
CA ILE A 37 -5.49 -13.57 -17.35
C ILE A 37 -4.11 -13.19 -16.84
N VAL A 38 -4.02 -12.08 -16.11
CA VAL A 38 -2.84 -11.72 -15.33
C VAL A 38 -3.13 -12.11 -13.89
N LEU A 39 -2.30 -12.98 -13.31
CA LEU A 39 -2.37 -13.26 -11.88
C LEU A 39 -2.13 -11.94 -11.14
N PRO A 40 -3.04 -11.48 -10.26
CA PRO A 40 -2.77 -10.36 -9.37
C PRO A 40 -1.51 -10.69 -8.57
N PRO A 41 -0.39 -9.97 -8.81
CA PRO A 41 0.91 -10.41 -8.33
C PRO A 41 0.93 -10.35 -6.80
N PRO A 42 1.12 -11.47 -6.09
CA PRO A 42 1.22 -11.45 -4.63
C PRO A 42 2.41 -10.62 -4.16
N ASN A 43 2.21 -9.90 -3.06
CA ASN A 43 3.23 -9.11 -2.40
C ASN A 43 4.32 -10.02 -1.80
N VAL A 44 5.59 -9.67 -1.97
CA VAL A 44 6.71 -10.39 -1.33
C VAL A 44 6.85 -10.05 0.16
N THR A 45 5.77 -10.11 0.92
CA THR A 45 5.71 -9.81 2.36
C THR A 45 5.68 -11.05 3.25
N GLY A 46 5.71 -12.25 2.67
CA GLY A 46 5.63 -13.49 3.44
C GLY A 46 5.19 -14.69 2.60
N ALA A 47 4.24 -15.46 3.15
CA ALA A 47 3.65 -16.62 2.50
C ALA A 47 2.19 -16.33 2.09
N LEU A 48 1.71 -17.05 1.08
CA LEU A 48 0.32 -17.01 0.66
C LEU A 48 -0.62 -17.54 1.74
N HIS A 49 -1.79 -16.91 1.86
CA HIS A 49 -2.91 -17.33 2.72
C HIS A 49 -4.12 -17.80 1.90
N ILE A 50 -5.19 -18.25 2.57
CA ILE A 50 -6.36 -18.85 1.92
C ILE A 50 -7.04 -17.97 0.86
N GLY A 51 -7.06 -16.65 1.06
CA GLY A 51 -7.54 -15.68 0.07
C GLY A 51 -6.78 -15.77 -1.27
N HIS A 52 -5.46 -15.92 -1.24
CA HIS A 52 -4.68 -16.14 -2.47
C HIS A 52 -5.02 -17.49 -3.11
N ALA A 53 -5.23 -18.53 -2.31
CA ALA A 53 -5.62 -19.84 -2.81
C ALA A 53 -7.00 -19.80 -3.49
N LEU A 54 -7.95 -19.04 -2.94
CA LEU A 54 -9.26 -18.81 -3.55
C LEU A 54 -9.14 -18.12 -4.91
N THR A 55 -8.43 -16.99 -4.98
CA THR A 55 -8.21 -16.27 -6.24
C THR A 55 -7.54 -17.16 -7.29
N ALA A 56 -6.45 -17.83 -6.91
CA ALA A 56 -5.73 -18.73 -7.81
C ALA A 56 -6.60 -19.90 -8.28
N ALA A 57 -7.42 -20.50 -7.41
CA ALA A 57 -8.31 -21.60 -7.80
C ALA A 57 -9.38 -21.17 -8.80
N ILE A 58 -9.95 -19.96 -8.62
CA ILE A 58 -10.95 -19.40 -9.54
C ILE A 58 -10.30 -19.12 -10.91
N GLU A 59 -9.18 -18.40 -10.93
CA GLU A 59 -8.47 -18.07 -12.17
C GLU A 59 -7.98 -19.32 -12.91
N ASP A 60 -7.40 -20.28 -12.19
CA ASP A 60 -6.92 -21.55 -12.76
C ASP A 60 -8.07 -22.35 -13.38
N THR A 61 -9.23 -22.40 -12.73
CA THR A 61 -10.41 -23.07 -13.26
C THR A 61 -10.84 -22.47 -14.59
N ILE A 62 -10.88 -21.13 -14.67
CA ILE A 62 -11.24 -20.42 -15.90
C ILE A 62 -10.19 -20.67 -17.00
N ILE A 63 -8.90 -20.61 -16.66
CA ILE A 63 -7.79 -20.85 -17.60
C ILE A 63 -7.85 -22.27 -18.16
N ARG A 64 -8.04 -23.27 -17.30
CA ARG A 64 -8.17 -24.66 -17.73
C ARG A 64 -9.37 -24.87 -18.62
N TRP A 65 -10.53 -24.34 -18.23
CA TRP A 65 -11.75 -24.41 -19.04
C TRP A 65 -11.56 -23.78 -20.42
N ARG A 66 -10.96 -22.59 -20.51
CA ARG A 66 -10.70 -21.91 -21.78
C ARG A 66 -9.69 -22.65 -22.64
N ARG A 67 -8.59 -23.14 -22.04
CA ARG A 67 -7.59 -23.97 -22.72
C ARG A 67 -8.24 -25.23 -23.32
N MET A 68 -9.09 -25.90 -22.57
CA MET A 68 -9.85 -27.07 -23.02
C MET A 68 -10.93 -26.74 -24.06
N SER A 69 -11.44 -25.51 -24.06
CA SER A 69 -12.43 -25.01 -25.02
C SER A 69 -11.82 -24.51 -26.33
N GLY A 70 -10.54 -24.80 -26.58
CA GLY A 70 -9.86 -24.47 -27.84
C GLY A 70 -9.18 -23.10 -27.89
N TYR A 71 -9.11 -22.36 -26.79
CA TYR A 71 -8.42 -21.06 -26.74
C TYR A 71 -6.91 -21.25 -26.53
N ASN A 72 -6.12 -20.30 -27.04
CA ASN A 72 -4.74 -20.09 -26.63
C ASN A 72 -4.73 -19.36 -25.28
N ALA A 73 -4.88 -20.12 -24.20
CA ALA A 73 -5.03 -19.59 -22.86
C ALA A 73 -3.68 -19.29 -22.20
N LEU A 74 -3.44 -18.02 -21.87
CA LEU A 74 -2.28 -17.52 -21.15
C LEU A 74 -2.68 -17.05 -19.76
N TRP A 75 -2.02 -17.59 -18.73
CA TRP A 75 -2.10 -17.06 -17.37
C TRP A 75 -0.73 -16.56 -16.96
N VAL A 76 -0.58 -15.23 -16.85
CA VAL A 76 0.72 -14.58 -16.63
C VAL A 76 1.06 -14.60 -15.13
N PRO A 77 2.17 -15.24 -14.71
CA PRO A 77 2.62 -15.17 -13.33
C PRO A 77 3.40 -13.88 -13.05
N GLY A 78 3.31 -13.42 -11.81
CA GLY A 78 4.16 -12.34 -11.33
C GLY A 78 4.18 -12.21 -9.81
N MET A 79 5.08 -11.37 -9.31
CA MET A 79 5.18 -10.98 -7.91
C MET A 79 5.34 -9.47 -7.79
N ASP A 80 4.78 -8.89 -6.74
CA ASP A 80 4.86 -7.48 -6.45
C ASP A 80 5.86 -7.20 -5.34
N HIS A 81 6.79 -6.28 -5.59
CA HIS A 81 7.71 -5.71 -4.61
C HIS A 81 7.01 -5.09 -3.39
N ALA A 82 5.78 -4.60 -3.56
CA ALA A 82 4.92 -4.06 -2.50
C ALA A 82 5.50 -2.88 -1.70
N GLY A 83 6.53 -2.19 -2.22
CA GLY A 83 7.11 -0.95 -1.68
C GLY A 83 7.13 -0.86 -0.14
N ILE A 84 6.27 0.00 0.40
CA ILE A 84 6.11 0.28 1.83
C ILE A 84 5.85 -0.99 2.64
N ALA A 85 5.00 -1.91 2.16
CA ALA A 85 4.66 -3.12 2.89
C ALA A 85 5.88 -4.04 3.07
N THR A 86 6.68 -4.23 2.03
CA THR A 86 7.92 -5.03 2.12
C THR A 86 8.96 -4.33 3.00
N GLN A 87 9.10 -3.02 2.87
CA GLN A 87 10.00 -2.24 3.73
C GLN A 87 9.67 -2.46 5.20
N VAL A 88 8.41 -2.31 5.60
CA VAL A 88 7.97 -2.46 7.01
C VAL A 88 8.26 -3.86 7.53
N VAL A 89 8.01 -4.90 6.74
CA VAL A 89 8.24 -6.29 7.18
C VAL A 89 9.74 -6.57 7.34
N VAL A 90 10.59 -6.07 6.43
CA VAL A 90 12.04 -6.22 6.51
C VAL A 90 12.61 -5.42 7.70
N GLU A 91 12.14 -4.20 7.94
CA GLU A 91 12.53 -3.40 9.10
C GLU A 91 12.18 -4.11 10.42
N LYS A 92 10.95 -4.64 10.54
CA LYS A 92 10.54 -5.42 11.73
C LYS A 92 11.39 -6.65 11.95
N LYS A 93 11.77 -7.36 10.88
CA LYS A 93 12.67 -8.52 10.95
C LYS A 93 14.05 -8.10 11.47
N ILE A 94 14.65 -7.06 10.89
CA ILE A 94 15.98 -6.56 11.28
C ILE A 94 15.98 -6.10 12.74
N MET A 95 14.96 -5.34 13.15
CA MET A 95 14.81 -4.91 14.53
C MET A 95 14.73 -6.10 15.49
N ARG A 96 13.93 -7.12 15.18
CA ARG A 96 13.78 -8.31 16.01
C ARG A 96 15.05 -9.16 16.09
N GLU A 97 15.77 -9.32 14.98
CA GLU A 97 16.92 -10.23 14.90
C GLU A 97 18.22 -9.57 15.35
N ARG A 98 18.40 -8.28 15.06
CA ARG A 98 19.67 -7.55 15.24
C ARG A 98 19.55 -6.32 16.12
N HIS A 99 18.34 -5.91 16.51
CA HIS A 99 18.11 -4.67 17.27
C HIS A 99 18.66 -3.42 16.55
N LEU A 100 18.59 -3.42 15.22
CA LEU A 100 19.02 -2.33 14.36
C LEU A 100 17.83 -1.76 13.58
N THR A 101 17.91 -0.48 13.22
CA THR A 101 16.99 0.20 12.30
C THR A 101 17.55 0.22 10.88
N ARG A 102 16.71 0.56 9.89
CA ARG A 102 17.20 0.80 8.52
C ARG A 102 18.20 1.95 8.43
N HIS A 103 18.15 2.90 9.36
CA HIS A 103 19.05 4.05 9.40
C HIS A 103 20.44 3.63 9.88
N ASP A 104 20.52 2.71 10.83
CA ASP A 104 21.79 2.15 11.32
C ASP A 104 22.53 1.35 10.24
N LEU A 105 21.77 0.65 9.37
CA LEU A 105 22.34 -0.09 8.24
C LEU A 105 22.80 0.81 7.09
N GLY A 106 22.09 1.92 6.86
CA GLY A 106 22.23 2.72 5.66
C GLY A 106 21.55 2.09 4.43
N ARG A 107 21.37 2.91 3.39
CA ARG A 107 20.54 2.60 2.21
C ARG A 107 20.96 1.33 1.48
N GLU A 108 22.24 1.19 1.14
CA GLU A 108 22.71 0.08 0.30
C GLU A 108 22.54 -1.27 0.99
N LYS A 109 22.96 -1.36 2.27
CA LYS A 109 22.81 -2.58 3.06
C LYS A 109 21.34 -2.94 3.27
N PHE A 110 20.50 -1.94 3.54
CA PHE A 110 19.06 -2.17 3.69
C PHE A 110 18.44 -2.70 2.38
N ILE A 111 18.78 -2.12 1.23
CA ILE A 111 18.32 -2.61 -0.08
C ILE A 111 18.77 -4.06 -0.31
N SER A 112 19.99 -4.42 0.08
CA SER A 112 20.47 -5.81 0.02
C SER A 112 19.60 -6.76 0.83
N GLU A 113 19.26 -6.41 2.08
CA GLU A 113 18.35 -7.21 2.94
C GLU A 113 16.96 -7.37 2.32
N VAL A 114 16.44 -6.32 1.64
CA VAL A 114 15.17 -6.39 0.92
C VAL A 114 15.24 -7.38 -0.26
N TRP A 115 16.34 -7.41 -1.00
CA TRP A 115 16.54 -8.38 -2.08
C TRP A 115 16.69 -9.81 -1.57
N GLU A 116 17.42 -10.02 -0.47
CA GLU A 116 17.50 -11.33 0.19
C GLU A 116 16.12 -11.81 0.65
N TRP A 117 15.33 -10.92 1.25
CA TRP A 117 13.95 -11.18 1.61
C TRP A 117 13.11 -11.59 0.39
N LYS A 118 13.16 -10.81 -0.69
CA LYS A 118 12.45 -11.10 -1.95
C LYS A 118 12.83 -12.47 -2.49
N ASN A 119 14.10 -12.84 -2.47
CA ASN A 119 14.55 -14.12 -3.02
C ASN A 119 14.02 -15.30 -2.19
N LYS A 120 14.04 -15.18 -0.86
CA LYS A 120 13.52 -16.20 0.05
C LYS A 120 11.99 -16.38 -0.06
N TYR A 121 11.25 -15.29 0.06
CA TYR A 121 9.79 -15.34 0.09
C TYR A 121 9.18 -15.46 -1.30
N GLY A 122 9.81 -14.90 -2.33
CA GLY A 122 9.43 -15.15 -3.71
C GLY A 122 9.47 -16.63 -4.05
N GLY A 123 10.56 -17.33 -3.69
CA GLY A 123 10.63 -18.78 -3.87
C GLY A 123 9.52 -19.55 -3.14
N THR A 124 9.14 -19.09 -1.94
CA THR A 124 8.06 -19.71 -1.14
C THR A 124 6.70 -19.53 -1.82
N ILE A 125 6.38 -18.31 -2.26
CA ILE A 125 5.13 -17.98 -2.98
C ILE A 125 4.99 -18.83 -4.25
N LEU A 126 6.07 -18.88 -5.04
CA LEU A 126 6.11 -19.68 -6.26
C LEU A 126 5.88 -21.16 -5.97
N GLN A 127 6.48 -21.71 -4.91
CA GLN A 127 6.27 -23.10 -4.51
C GLN A 127 4.82 -23.36 -4.05
N GLN A 128 4.21 -22.41 -3.34
CA GLN A 128 2.81 -22.52 -2.90
C GLN A 128 1.84 -22.54 -4.09
N LEU A 129 2.03 -21.66 -5.09
CA LEU A 129 1.21 -21.68 -6.31
C LEU A 129 1.37 -22.99 -7.09
N ARG A 130 2.60 -23.50 -7.22
CA ARG A 130 2.85 -24.83 -7.80
C ARG A 130 2.15 -25.94 -7.01
N ARG A 131 2.21 -25.88 -5.68
CA ARG A 131 1.57 -26.86 -4.80
C ARG A 131 0.05 -26.84 -4.89
N LEU A 132 -0.55 -25.67 -5.17
CA LEU A 132 -1.98 -25.52 -5.44
C LEU A 132 -2.39 -26.05 -6.83
N GLY A 133 -1.44 -26.32 -7.72
CA GLY A 133 -1.72 -26.80 -9.07
C GLY A 133 -1.96 -25.70 -10.09
N ALA A 134 -1.55 -24.46 -9.82
CA ALA A 134 -1.78 -23.33 -10.72
C ALA A 134 -1.15 -23.53 -12.11
N SER A 135 -1.94 -23.48 -13.18
CA SER A 135 -1.49 -23.70 -14.57
C SER A 135 -0.91 -22.44 -15.24
N LEU A 136 -0.05 -21.73 -14.49
CA LEU A 136 0.64 -20.50 -14.89
C LEU A 136 1.74 -20.76 -15.93
N ASP A 137 1.93 -19.81 -16.85
CA ASP A 137 3.05 -19.83 -17.80
C ASP A 137 4.33 -19.31 -17.11
N TRP A 138 5.02 -20.19 -16.39
CA TRP A 138 6.24 -19.87 -15.62
C TRP A 138 7.38 -19.30 -16.48
N SER A 139 7.37 -19.54 -17.81
CA SER A 139 8.35 -18.94 -18.72
C SER A 139 8.24 -17.41 -18.80
N ARG A 140 7.10 -16.86 -18.34
CA ARG A 140 6.78 -15.43 -18.33
C ARG A 140 6.70 -14.87 -16.92
N GLU A 141 7.30 -15.53 -15.93
CA GLU A 141 7.40 -15.01 -14.56
C GLU A 141 7.97 -13.60 -14.56
N SER A 142 7.36 -12.75 -13.74
CA SER A 142 7.58 -11.32 -13.75
C SER A 142 7.73 -10.78 -12.34
N PHE A 143 8.58 -9.78 -12.16
CA PHE A 143 8.69 -9.07 -10.89
C PHE A 143 8.58 -7.57 -11.16
N THR A 144 7.82 -6.85 -10.34
CA THR A 144 7.53 -5.42 -10.60
C THR A 144 8.78 -4.54 -10.66
N MET A 145 9.87 -4.91 -9.99
CA MET A 145 11.17 -4.23 -10.09
C MET A 145 12.19 -4.96 -10.99
N ASP A 146 11.76 -5.92 -11.82
CA ASP A 146 12.65 -6.45 -12.86
C ASP A 146 12.99 -5.36 -13.90
N GLU A 147 14.05 -5.58 -14.67
CA GLU A 147 14.54 -4.57 -15.63
C GLU A 147 13.46 -4.19 -16.65
N ARG A 148 12.68 -5.15 -17.12
CA ARG A 148 11.65 -4.93 -18.14
C ARG A 148 10.49 -4.11 -17.61
N ARG A 149 10.02 -4.37 -16.38
CA ARG A 149 8.91 -3.64 -15.76
C ARG A 149 9.37 -2.26 -15.29
N SER A 150 10.60 -2.14 -14.80
CA SER A 150 11.19 -0.85 -14.45
C SER A 150 11.26 0.09 -15.67
N LYS A 151 11.64 -0.43 -16.84
CA LYS A 151 11.58 0.32 -18.11
C LYS A 151 10.14 0.71 -18.48
N ALA A 152 9.16 -0.18 -18.28
CA ALA A 152 7.76 0.11 -18.56
C ALA A 152 7.20 1.23 -17.66
N VAL A 153 7.53 1.23 -16.37
CA VAL A 153 7.15 2.31 -15.43
C VAL A 153 7.82 3.63 -15.81
N THR A 154 9.09 3.61 -16.19
CA THR A 154 9.82 4.81 -16.65
C THR A 154 9.18 5.40 -17.90
N GLU A 155 8.87 4.58 -18.90
CA GLU A 155 8.18 5.00 -20.13
C GLU A 155 6.80 5.58 -19.81
N ALA A 156 6.02 4.93 -18.94
CA ALA A 156 4.72 5.43 -18.53
C ALA A 156 4.82 6.80 -17.84
N PHE A 157 5.77 6.96 -16.90
CA PHE A 157 6.04 8.23 -16.24
C PHE A 157 6.39 9.34 -17.24
N VAL A 158 7.36 9.09 -18.12
CA VAL A 158 7.81 10.07 -19.13
C VAL A 158 6.67 10.46 -20.06
N ARG A 159 5.83 9.50 -20.47
CA ARG A 159 4.67 9.76 -21.34
C ARG A 159 3.63 10.63 -20.65
N LEU A 160 3.25 10.28 -19.42
CA LEU A 160 2.27 11.04 -18.64
C LEU A 160 2.78 12.45 -18.29
N TYR A 161 4.07 12.58 -17.99
CA TYR A 161 4.73 13.88 -17.80
C TYR A 161 4.69 14.74 -19.06
N LYS A 162 5.05 14.18 -20.23
CA LYS A 162 4.99 14.89 -21.52
C LYS A 162 3.56 15.31 -21.91
N GLN A 163 2.55 14.59 -21.43
CA GLN A 163 1.14 14.95 -21.61
C GLN A 163 0.62 15.98 -20.59
N GLY A 164 1.46 16.42 -19.64
CA GLY A 164 1.07 17.36 -18.59
C GLY A 164 0.23 16.75 -17.47
N LEU A 165 0.13 15.41 -17.40
CA LEU A 165 -0.65 14.69 -16.38
C LEU A 165 0.14 14.42 -15.09
N ILE A 166 1.47 14.44 -15.18
CA ILE A 166 2.37 14.39 -14.02
C ILE A 166 3.07 15.75 -13.90
N TYR A 167 3.05 16.32 -12.71
CA TYR A 167 3.69 17.60 -12.40
C TYR A 167 4.25 17.59 -10.98
N ARG A 168 5.04 18.61 -10.65
CA ARG A 168 5.60 18.81 -9.31
C ARG A 168 5.05 20.11 -8.75
N ASP A 169 4.51 20.05 -7.55
CA ASP A 169 3.92 21.20 -6.86
C ASP A 169 3.99 21.00 -5.33
N LEU A 170 3.71 22.07 -4.58
CA LEU A 170 3.53 22.04 -3.15
C LEU A 170 2.03 21.92 -2.84
N ARG A 171 1.63 20.77 -2.30
CA ARG A 171 0.24 20.48 -1.92
C ARG A 171 0.22 19.91 -0.51
N LEU A 172 -0.91 20.07 0.18
CA LEU A 172 -1.21 19.27 1.37
C LEU A 172 -1.20 17.78 0.99
N VAL A 173 -0.46 16.97 1.75
CA VAL A 173 -0.34 15.53 1.57
C VAL A 173 -0.58 14.83 2.90
N ASN A 174 -1.02 13.57 2.85
CA ASN A 174 -0.99 12.72 4.03
C ASN A 174 0.46 12.28 4.26
N TRP A 175 1.00 12.61 5.44
CA TRP A 175 2.38 12.30 5.81
C TRP A 175 2.41 11.28 6.95
N ASP A 176 3.07 10.14 6.71
CA ASP A 176 3.34 9.17 7.76
C ASP A 176 4.62 9.55 8.52
N SER A 177 4.47 9.93 9.79
CA SER A 177 5.58 10.39 10.64
C SER A 177 6.54 9.28 11.10
N VAL A 178 6.18 8.01 10.94
CA VAL A 178 7.04 6.87 11.28
C VAL A 178 7.85 6.42 10.07
N LEU A 179 7.17 6.25 8.94
CA LEU A 179 7.79 5.82 7.70
C LEU A 179 8.56 6.95 7.01
N LEU A 180 8.23 8.20 7.37
CA LEU A 180 8.80 9.42 6.81
C LEU A 180 8.57 9.51 5.30
N THR A 181 7.33 9.31 4.87
CA THR A 181 6.90 9.38 3.48
C THR A 181 5.50 9.94 3.35
N ALA A 182 5.22 10.55 2.19
CA ALA A 182 3.85 10.83 1.79
C ALA A 182 3.13 9.53 1.43
N ILE A 183 1.83 9.46 1.74
CA ILE A 183 0.92 8.37 1.38
C ILE A 183 -0.30 8.92 0.65
N SER A 184 -0.89 8.11 -0.21
CA SER A 184 -2.10 8.43 -0.95
C SER A 184 -3.35 8.30 -0.08
N ASP A 185 -4.45 8.94 -0.46
CA ASP A 185 -5.72 8.87 0.30
C ASP A 185 -6.24 7.42 0.45
N ILE A 186 -5.99 6.55 -0.53
CA ILE A 186 -6.41 5.14 -0.48
C ILE A 186 -5.57 4.30 0.50
N GLU A 187 -4.43 4.80 0.96
CA GLU A 187 -3.57 4.16 1.97
C GLU A 187 -3.89 4.64 3.39
N VAL A 188 -4.86 5.55 3.56
CA VAL A 188 -5.26 6.08 4.86
C VAL A 188 -6.49 5.34 5.38
N ASP A 189 -6.31 4.62 6.49
CA ASP A 189 -7.40 4.03 7.24
C ASP A 189 -7.91 5.00 8.32
N TYR A 190 -9.22 5.24 8.33
CA TYR A 190 -9.87 6.09 9.31
C TYR A 190 -10.38 5.28 10.50
N ILE A 191 -10.10 5.77 11.71
CA ILE A 191 -10.59 5.20 12.96
C ILE A 191 -11.49 6.23 13.63
N ASP A 192 -12.76 5.90 13.80
CA ASP A 192 -13.72 6.75 14.48
C ASP A 192 -13.54 6.67 16.00
N ILE A 193 -13.20 7.80 16.61
CA ILE A 193 -13.02 7.94 18.06
C ILE A 193 -14.19 8.75 18.61
N LYS A 194 -15.15 8.07 19.25
CA LYS A 194 -16.41 8.68 19.72
C LYS A 194 -16.28 9.39 21.06
N GLU A 195 -15.36 8.95 21.90
CA GLU A 195 -15.18 9.44 23.26
C GLU A 195 -13.72 9.76 23.56
N ARG A 196 -13.49 10.52 24.64
CA ARG A 196 -12.15 10.88 25.09
C ARG A 196 -11.33 9.62 25.32
N THR A 197 -10.28 9.44 24.52
CA THR A 197 -9.46 8.22 24.50
C THR A 197 -7.98 8.57 24.48
N LEU A 198 -7.18 7.93 25.33
CA LEU A 198 -5.72 7.99 25.25
C LEU A 198 -5.22 6.89 24.32
N LEU A 199 -4.59 7.28 23.20
CA LEU A 199 -4.04 6.35 22.23
C LEU A 199 -2.53 6.44 22.18
N LYS A 200 -1.88 5.28 22.08
CA LYS A 200 -0.44 5.23 21.81
C LYS A 200 -0.22 5.51 20.33
N VAL A 201 0.35 6.67 20.00
CA VAL A 201 0.71 7.04 18.64
C VAL A 201 2.15 6.60 18.37
N PRO A 202 2.41 5.86 17.28
CA PRO A 202 3.77 5.52 16.88
C PRO A 202 4.68 6.76 16.77
N GLY A 203 5.84 6.73 17.44
CA GLY A 203 6.77 7.87 17.52
C GLY A 203 6.56 8.81 18.71
N CYS A 204 5.47 8.66 19.46
CA CYS A 204 5.24 9.38 20.72
C CYS A 204 5.61 8.51 21.93
N ASN A 205 6.34 9.08 22.88
CA ASN A 205 6.72 8.39 24.14
C ASN A 205 5.52 8.20 25.07
N GLU A 206 4.62 9.18 25.09
CA GLU A 206 3.43 9.20 25.94
C GLU A 206 2.16 9.01 25.10
N PRO A 207 1.11 8.39 25.65
CA PRO A 207 -0.20 8.34 25.00
C PRO A 207 -0.72 9.74 24.71
N VAL A 208 -1.28 9.92 23.52
CA VAL A 208 -1.87 11.19 23.08
C VAL A 208 -3.37 11.13 23.29
N GLU A 209 -3.94 12.24 23.73
CA GLU A 209 -5.39 12.39 23.94
C GLU A 209 -6.13 12.68 22.63
N PHE A 210 -7.13 11.86 22.32
CA PHE A 210 -8.04 12.01 21.19
C PHE A 210 -9.51 12.07 21.66
N GLY A 211 -10.42 12.47 20.76
CA GLY A 211 -11.85 12.52 21.06
C GLY A 211 -12.27 13.66 21.98
N VAL A 212 -11.46 14.71 22.09
CA VAL A 212 -11.74 15.91 22.90
C VAL A 212 -11.86 17.13 22.00
N LEU A 213 -12.99 17.84 22.10
CA LEU A 213 -13.19 19.13 21.44
C LEU A 213 -12.85 20.25 22.43
N LYS A 214 -11.73 20.92 22.23
CA LYS A 214 -11.26 22.03 23.07
C LYS A 214 -11.82 23.34 22.54
N LYS A 215 -12.28 24.21 23.45
CA LYS A 215 -12.72 25.57 23.14
C LYS A 215 -11.76 26.57 23.75
N PHE A 216 -11.37 27.57 22.98
CA PHE A 216 -10.55 28.67 23.44
C PHE A 216 -10.92 29.96 22.70
N ALA A 217 -10.56 31.11 23.25
CA ALA A 217 -10.92 32.40 22.71
C ALA A 217 -9.71 33.13 22.14
N TYR A 218 -9.90 33.74 20.97
CA TYR A 218 -8.98 34.71 20.38
C TYR A 218 -9.47 36.12 20.73
N PRO A 219 -8.65 36.97 21.39
CA PRO A 219 -8.97 38.38 21.53
C PRO A 219 -9.05 39.05 20.15
N LEU A 220 -9.98 39.97 19.96
CA LEU A 220 -10.12 40.74 18.73
C LEU A 220 -9.43 42.10 18.88
N GLU A 221 -8.80 42.58 17.80
CA GLU A 221 -8.20 43.91 17.78
C GLU A 221 -9.25 45.02 18.02
N GLY A 222 -8.80 46.15 18.56
CA GLY A 222 -9.65 47.33 18.75
C GLY A 222 -10.69 47.17 19.87
N ASN A 223 -10.42 46.33 20.88
CA ASN A 223 -11.33 46.06 22.02
C ASN A 223 -12.71 45.54 21.58
N LEU A 224 -12.78 44.80 20.46
CA LEU A 224 -14.01 44.22 19.93
C LEU A 224 -14.47 42.95 20.68
N GLY A 225 -13.84 42.64 21.82
CA GLY A 225 -14.10 41.45 22.61
C GLY A 225 -13.24 40.27 22.18
N GLU A 226 -13.82 39.08 22.16
CA GLU A 226 -13.14 37.84 21.83
C GLU A 226 -14.04 36.93 20.97
N ILE A 227 -13.42 36.03 20.23
CA ILE A 227 -14.11 35.01 19.44
C ILE A 227 -13.70 33.61 19.89
N VAL A 228 -14.69 32.80 20.26
CA VAL A 228 -14.46 31.43 20.72
C VAL A 228 -14.42 30.48 19.53
N VAL A 229 -13.34 29.72 19.40
CA VAL A 229 -13.17 28.66 18.42
C VAL A 229 -13.14 27.29 19.09
N ALA A 230 -13.48 26.24 18.34
CA ALA A 230 -13.46 24.86 18.81
C ALA A 230 -12.59 23.99 17.89
N THR A 231 -11.66 23.22 18.46
CA THR A 231 -10.76 22.34 17.71
C THR A 231 -10.48 21.04 18.45
N THR A 232 -10.22 19.96 17.71
CA THR A 232 -9.70 18.70 18.26
C THR A 232 -8.17 18.65 18.23
N ARG A 233 -7.52 19.62 17.58
CA ARG A 233 -6.07 19.70 17.36
C ARG A 233 -5.55 21.02 17.91
N ILE A 234 -5.49 21.18 19.23
CA ILE A 234 -5.09 22.45 19.86
C ILE A 234 -3.65 22.83 19.53
N GLU A 235 -2.80 21.85 19.23
CA GLU A 235 -1.41 22.06 18.85
C GLU A 235 -1.26 22.74 17.47
N THR A 236 -2.27 22.66 16.58
CA THR A 236 -2.21 23.34 15.28
C THR A 236 -2.54 24.83 15.38
N MET A 237 -3.10 25.27 16.51
CA MET A 237 -3.41 26.68 16.79
C MET A 237 -2.22 27.60 16.51
N LEU A 238 -0.99 27.15 16.79
CA LEU A 238 0.24 27.93 16.55
C LEU A 238 0.49 28.27 15.07
N GLY A 239 -0.13 27.52 14.16
CA GLY A 239 -0.10 27.78 12.72
C GLY A 239 -1.36 28.46 12.20
N ASP A 240 -2.27 28.90 13.07
CA ASP A 240 -3.51 29.56 12.65
C ASP A 240 -3.17 30.89 11.95
N THR A 241 -3.78 31.10 10.78
CA THR A 241 -3.59 32.30 9.95
C THR A 241 -4.87 33.11 9.77
N ALA A 242 -6.03 32.49 10.06
CA ALA A 242 -7.34 33.12 9.96
C ALA A 242 -8.38 32.36 10.79
N ILE A 243 -9.48 33.03 11.11
CA ILE A 243 -10.69 32.42 11.69
C ILE A 243 -11.78 32.48 10.62
N ALA A 244 -12.31 31.33 10.23
CA ALA A 244 -13.38 31.25 9.24
C ALA A 244 -14.75 31.41 9.92
N ILE A 245 -15.55 32.36 9.43
CA ILE A 245 -16.92 32.63 9.90
C ILE A 245 -17.87 32.43 8.72
N HIS A 246 -18.95 31.69 8.93
CA HIS A 246 -19.98 31.49 7.90
C HIS A 246 -20.60 32.84 7.51
N PRO A 247 -20.73 33.18 6.21
CA PRO A 247 -21.15 34.51 5.77
C PRO A 247 -22.55 34.94 6.27
N GLU A 248 -23.42 33.96 6.57
CA GLU A 248 -24.78 34.19 7.05
C GLU A 248 -24.93 34.04 8.58
N ASP A 249 -23.83 33.84 9.33
CA ASP A 249 -23.91 33.74 10.79
C ASP A 249 -24.10 35.13 11.43
N GLU A 250 -25.35 35.48 11.74
CA GLU A 250 -25.71 36.78 12.32
C GLU A 250 -24.96 37.08 13.63
N ARG A 251 -24.60 36.05 14.41
CA ARG A 251 -23.92 36.21 15.71
C ARG A 251 -22.52 36.82 15.56
N CYS A 252 -21.89 36.56 14.41
CA CYS A 252 -20.51 36.93 14.14
C CYS A 252 -20.38 37.96 13.00
N ARG A 253 -21.50 38.48 12.48
CA ARG A 253 -21.54 39.40 11.34
C ARG A 253 -20.63 40.63 11.51
N GLN A 254 -20.54 41.14 12.74
CA GLN A 254 -19.71 42.29 13.10
C GLN A 254 -18.18 42.01 13.05
N PHE A 255 -17.77 40.74 13.05
CA PHE A 255 -16.36 40.33 13.08
C PHE A 255 -15.77 40.06 11.69
N HIS A 256 -16.58 40.07 10.63
CA HIS A 256 -16.07 39.90 9.27
C HIS A 256 -15.07 41.02 8.90
N GLY A 257 -13.91 40.60 8.40
CA GLY A 257 -12.81 41.51 8.04
C GLY A 257 -12.07 42.14 9.22
N LYS A 258 -12.33 41.69 10.45
CA LYS A 258 -11.58 42.09 11.65
C LYS A 258 -10.41 41.13 11.90
N PHE A 259 -9.40 41.61 12.62
CA PHE A 259 -8.22 40.83 12.98
C PHE A 259 -8.33 40.30 14.42
N ALA A 260 -7.81 39.11 14.63
CA ALA A 260 -7.69 38.49 15.94
C ALA A 260 -6.23 38.48 16.39
N ILE A 261 -6.00 38.71 17.67
CA ILE A 261 -4.68 38.69 18.29
C ILE A 261 -4.35 37.23 18.61
N HIS A 262 -3.30 36.71 17.97
CA HIS A 262 -2.84 35.36 18.26
C HIS A 262 -2.26 35.30 19.70
N PRO A 263 -2.73 34.37 20.58
CA PRO A 263 -2.37 34.35 22.00
C PRO A 263 -0.86 34.24 22.28
N PHE A 264 -0.09 33.74 21.32
CA PHE A 264 1.35 33.56 21.42
C PHE A 264 2.18 34.64 20.71
N ASN A 265 1.54 35.55 19.95
CA ASN A 265 2.23 36.64 19.27
C ASN A 265 2.22 37.94 20.10
N ALA A 266 1.45 37.99 21.19
CA ALA A 266 1.28 39.18 22.03
C ALA A 266 2.46 39.46 23.00
N LEU A 267 3.66 38.94 22.72
CA LEU A 267 4.88 39.19 23.48
C LEU A 267 6.05 39.48 22.53
N TRP A 268 6.06 40.69 21.94
CA TRP A 268 7.25 41.52 21.67
C TRP A 268 6.83 42.99 21.58
#